data_AF-A0A3P9KJJ2-F1
#
_entry.id   AF-A0A3P9KJJ2-F1
#
_cell.length_a   1.000
_cell.length_b   1.000
_cell.length_c   1.000
_cell.angle_alpha   90.00
_cell.angle_beta   90.00
_cell.angle_gamma   90.00
#
_symmetry.space_group_name_H-M   'P 1'
#
loop_
_entity.id
_entity.type
_entity.pdbx_description
1 polymer ?
#
loop_
_entity_poly.entity_id
_entity_poly.type
_entity_poly.pdbx_seq_one_letter_code
_entity_poly.pdbx_strand_id
1 'polypeptide(L)'
;LIFIICVFLLLFFLQIIYLNTNSLQIIENVPDNLATEIPGVYLLQFPNDISTVIRLNRKKWKPQQVVHLLKSLLSSSVLQGFTCTTVRSLGKRQIKNLIKACRRKGADKVPLVETQLTCMYNQIKEESDATSFSLYPPDVLLYYDYSLVPRSSCRSYFQELADADFSIFSPALSYKRSALFNNARNCLGITSTSLTEDNVSVLGNMCCILDGSYIQNSHPSILEQLKNCPDLTVGQSAAVETLLTNGNTPYGLSSTWTEQTLKDLGMITFELINVFSLQDTKGNFLKYFLNVFGGVSREQRKQLKKEIRQSIKSDSEQTAECTVGIITQVTISDPTFPFDYNINQFNNCLSVSTVKDNLDGITEKVDEVEYLRIVLQKLQDVKDQVQLLSAASRVATVQDILSWTISKIDTLAALMDSSNGGWDPRLVSKQSTCVIISKYLAVGGNKLGSAELNVIGGPNLCSLHADIIRTISSQSFR
;
A
#
# COMPACT_ATOMS: atom_id res chain seq x y z
N LEU A 1 0.94 -1.59 36.45
CA LEU A 1 1.04 -2.83 35.64
C LEU A 1 1.99 -2.65 34.45
N ILE A 2 1.80 -1.67 33.56
CA ILE A 2 2.69 -1.41 32.40
C ILE A 2 4.16 -1.15 32.80
N PHE A 3 4.40 -0.38 33.86
CA PHE A 3 5.76 -0.14 34.36
C PHE A 3 6.45 -1.41 34.88
N ILE A 4 5.68 -2.31 35.52
CA ILE A 4 6.17 -3.61 36.01
C ILE A 4 6.47 -4.52 34.82
N ILE A 5 5.62 -4.53 33.80
CA ILE A 5 5.83 -5.31 32.55
C ILE A 5 7.07 -4.82 31.79
N CYS A 6 7.29 -3.51 31.67
CA CYS A 6 8.49 -2.95 31.05
C CYS A 6 9.78 -3.32 31.81
N VAL A 7 9.77 -3.24 33.15
CA VAL A 7 10.93 -3.63 33.97
C VAL A 7 11.20 -5.14 33.87
N PHE A 8 10.15 -5.96 33.82
CA PHE A 8 10.30 -7.41 33.68
C PHE A 8 10.85 -7.80 32.29
N LEU A 9 10.37 -7.16 31.22
CA LEU A 9 10.89 -7.35 29.86
C LEU A 9 12.36 -6.92 29.74
N LEU A 10 12.75 -5.83 30.39
CA LEU A 10 14.13 -5.35 30.38
C LEU A 10 15.07 -6.28 31.16
N LEU A 11 14.63 -6.80 32.32
CA LEU A 11 15.37 -7.79 33.12
C LEU A 11 15.52 -9.12 32.37
N PHE A 12 14.45 -9.59 31.73
CA PHE A 12 14.47 -10.81 30.91
C PHE A 12 15.42 -10.67 29.71
N PHE A 13 15.41 -9.51 29.05
CA PHE A 13 16.33 -9.19 27.96
C PHE A 13 17.80 -9.18 28.39
N LEU A 14 18.11 -8.55 29.54
CA LEU A 14 19.47 -8.55 30.11
C LEU A 14 19.94 -9.96 30.46
N GLN A 15 19.03 -10.80 30.96
CA GLN A 15 19.32 -12.19 31.30
C GLN A 15 19.58 -13.03 30.03
N ILE A 16 18.85 -12.80 28.94
CA ILE A 16 19.13 -13.42 27.63
C ILE A 16 20.52 -13.01 27.13
N ILE A 17 20.89 -11.73 27.16
CA ILE A 17 22.22 -11.30 26.71
C ILE A 17 23.32 -11.91 27.58
N TYR A 18 23.13 -11.95 28.90
CA TYR A 18 24.13 -12.48 29.82
C TYR A 18 24.37 -13.98 29.66
N LEU A 19 23.34 -14.75 29.29
CA LEU A 19 23.41 -16.21 29.14
C LEU A 19 23.96 -16.67 27.79
N ASN A 20 24.01 -15.80 26.78
CA ASN A 20 24.42 -16.16 25.43
C ASN A 20 25.81 -15.59 25.11
N THR A 21 26.75 -16.48 24.79
CA THR A 21 28.17 -16.11 24.58
C THR A 21 28.54 -15.82 23.13
N ASN A 22 27.66 -16.12 22.16
CA ASN A 22 27.92 -15.86 20.75
C ASN A 22 26.76 -15.10 20.05
N SER A 23 27.10 -14.36 18.99
CA SER A 23 26.17 -13.49 18.27
C SER A 23 24.95 -14.25 17.72
N LEU A 24 25.12 -15.51 17.29
CA LEU A 24 24.06 -16.36 16.75
C LEU A 24 22.98 -16.67 17.77
N GLN A 25 23.37 -17.09 18.97
CA GLN A 25 22.43 -17.40 20.05
C GLN A 25 21.70 -16.15 20.55
N ILE A 26 22.36 -14.98 20.52
CA ILE A 26 21.70 -13.71 20.85
C ILE A 26 20.60 -13.39 19.84
N ILE A 27 20.84 -13.59 18.54
CA ILE A 27 19.79 -13.42 17.51
C ILE A 27 18.68 -14.48 17.63
N GLU A 28 19.02 -15.68 18.07
CA GLU A 28 18.06 -16.76 18.30
C GLU A 28 17.06 -16.45 19.40
N ASN A 29 17.60 -16.01 20.53
CA ASN A 29 16.86 -15.97 21.78
C ASN A 29 16.23 -14.61 22.06
N VAL A 30 16.69 -13.54 21.39
CA VAL A 30 16.10 -12.20 21.52
C VAL A 30 14.86 -12.07 20.61
N PRO A 31 13.66 -11.78 21.14
CA PRO A 31 12.47 -11.51 20.34
C PRO A 31 12.63 -10.35 19.34
N ASP A 32 11.91 -10.40 18.22
CA ASP A 32 12.09 -9.45 17.10
C ASP A 32 11.82 -7.98 17.47
N ASN A 33 10.91 -7.74 18.43
CA ASN A 33 10.57 -6.43 18.95
C ASN A 33 11.59 -5.85 19.95
N LEU A 34 12.51 -6.67 20.47
CA LEU A 34 13.57 -6.27 21.40
C LEU A 34 14.94 -6.20 20.72
N ALA A 35 15.02 -6.49 19.42
CA ALA A 35 16.27 -6.48 18.67
C ALA A 35 16.98 -5.11 18.69
N THR A 36 16.23 -4.01 18.81
CA THR A 36 16.78 -2.65 18.93
C THR A 36 17.58 -2.43 20.21
N GLU A 37 17.41 -3.27 21.21
CA GLU A 37 18.10 -3.16 22.50
C GLU A 37 19.43 -3.91 22.52
N ILE A 38 19.76 -4.71 21.48
CA ILE A 38 20.99 -5.49 21.41
C ILE A 38 22.22 -4.57 21.28
N PRO A 39 23.17 -4.58 22.22
CA PRO A 39 24.38 -3.77 22.08
C PRO A 39 25.20 -4.16 20.84
N GLY A 40 25.71 -3.17 20.11
CA GLY A 40 26.42 -3.38 18.83
C GLY A 40 27.64 -4.29 18.91
N VAL A 41 28.26 -4.42 20.09
CA VAL A 41 29.37 -5.34 20.35
C VAL A 41 29.02 -6.82 20.13
N TYR A 42 27.73 -7.17 20.24
CA TYR A 42 27.24 -8.53 20.00
C TYR A 42 26.83 -8.77 18.54
N LEU A 43 27.02 -7.79 17.65
CA LEU A 43 26.60 -7.84 16.24
C LEU A 43 27.79 -7.88 15.27
N LEU A 44 28.90 -8.50 15.68
CA LEU A 44 30.19 -8.40 14.99
C LEU A 44 30.59 -9.66 14.20
N GLN A 45 29.98 -10.82 14.46
CA GLN A 45 30.39 -12.09 13.86
C GLN A 45 29.18 -12.97 13.59
N PHE A 46 28.82 -13.11 12.30
CA PHE A 46 27.79 -14.01 11.83
C PHE A 46 28.29 -14.87 10.67
N PRO A 47 27.89 -16.15 10.60
CA PRO A 47 28.10 -16.94 9.40
C PRO A 47 27.30 -16.34 8.23
N ASN A 48 27.92 -16.33 7.05
CA ASN A 48 27.29 -15.82 5.82
C ASN A 48 26.45 -16.91 5.14
N ASP A 49 25.49 -17.45 5.89
CA ASP A 49 24.54 -18.45 5.39
C ASP A 49 23.12 -17.88 5.27
N ILE A 50 22.31 -18.46 4.38
CA ILE A 50 20.96 -17.99 4.05
C ILE A 50 20.05 -17.96 5.29
N SER A 51 20.17 -18.93 6.19
CA SER A 51 19.29 -19.03 7.36
C SER A 51 19.55 -17.90 8.36
N THR A 52 20.82 -17.57 8.60
CA THR A 52 21.23 -16.46 9.47
C THR A 52 20.77 -15.11 8.91
N VAL A 53 20.87 -14.94 7.58
CA VAL A 53 20.43 -13.74 6.87
C VAL A 53 18.91 -13.55 6.97
N ILE A 54 18.12 -14.60 6.75
CA ILE A 54 16.64 -14.52 6.87
C ILE A 54 16.25 -14.12 8.30
N ARG A 55 16.94 -14.63 9.32
CA ARG A 55 16.66 -14.31 10.73
C ARG A 55 17.00 -12.87 11.08
N LEU A 56 18.14 -12.37 10.62
CA LEU A 56 18.54 -10.97 10.76
C LEU A 56 17.49 -10.03 10.15
N ASN A 57 16.94 -10.40 9.01
CA ASN A 57 15.96 -9.61 8.28
C ASN A 57 14.58 -9.52 8.93
N ARG A 58 14.21 -10.49 9.77
CA ARG A 58 12.93 -10.43 10.51
C ARG A 58 12.96 -9.42 11.65
N LYS A 59 14.15 -8.98 12.07
CA LYS A 59 14.36 -8.12 13.22
C LYS A 59 14.46 -6.64 12.83
N LYS A 60 14.02 -5.76 13.72
CA LYS A 60 14.18 -4.30 13.57
C LYS A 60 15.50 -3.85 14.19
N TRP A 61 16.29 -3.07 13.45
CA TRP A 61 17.63 -2.61 13.86
C TRP A 61 17.71 -1.09 13.94
N LYS A 62 18.40 -0.57 14.96
CA LYS A 62 18.82 0.84 15.03
C LYS A 62 19.90 1.12 13.98
N PRO A 63 19.99 2.33 13.41
CA PRO A 63 21.00 2.67 12.41
C PRO A 63 22.45 2.36 12.82
N GLN A 64 22.79 2.52 14.12
CA GLN A 64 24.13 2.19 14.63
C GLN A 64 24.41 0.68 14.66
N GLN A 65 23.38 -0.15 14.92
CA GLN A 65 23.50 -1.61 14.92
C GLN A 65 23.75 -2.16 13.51
N VAL A 66 23.10 -1.56 12.50
CA VAL A 66 23.27 -1.91 11.09
C VAL A 66 24.74 -1.76 10.65
N VAL A 67 25.48 -0.76 11.16
CA VAL A 67 26.93 -0.62 10.88
C VAL A 67 27.70 -1.89 11.26
N HIS A 68 27.41 -2.45 12.43
CA HIS A 68 28.11 -3.62 12.96
C HIS A 68 27.77 -4.87 12.14
N LEU A 69 26.48 -5.03 11.80
CA LEU A 69 26.01 -6.08 10.92
C LEU A 69 26.66 -6.03 9.54
N LEU A 70 26.74 -4.86 8.92
CA LEU A 70 27.37 -4.66 7.61
C LEU A 70 28.88 -4.91 7.60
N LYS A 71 29.57 -4.70 8.73
CA LYS A 71 31.00 -5.07 8.87
C LYS A 71 31.20 -6.59 8.90
N SER A 72 30.24 -7.32 9.48
CA SER A 72 30.31 -8.77 9.67
C SER A 72 29.72 -9.57 8.49
N LEU A 73 28.70 -9.04 7.82
CA LEU A 73 27.96 -9.69 6.75
C LEU A 73 27.82 -8.74 5.56
N LEU A 74 28.33 -9.16 4.41
CA LEU A 74 28.09 -8.51 3.12
C LEU A 74 26.82 -9.10 2.48
N SER A 75 25.71 -9.17 3.23
CA SER A 75 24.45 -9.68 2.70
C SER A 75 23.52 -8.53 2.32
N SER A 76 23.07 -8.53 1.06
CA SER A 76 22.17 -7.50 0.54
C SER A 76 20.77 -7.50 1.14
N SER A 77 20.44 -8.53 1.90
CA SER A 77 19.19 -8.68 2.61
C SER A 77 19.11 -7.78 3.85
N VAL A 78 20.24 -7.51 4.54
CA VAL A 78 20.31 -6.64 5.74
C VAL A 78 20.20 -5.13 5.37
N LEU A 79 20.16 -4.81 4.07
CA LEU A 79 20.27 -3.45 3.53
C LEU A 79 18.98 -2.62 3.50
N GLN A 80 17.86 -3.16 3.97
CA GLN A 80 16.59 -2.43 3.98
C GLN A 80 16.56 -1.20 4.94
N GLY A 81 17.65 -0.93 5.70
CA GLY A 81 17.71 0.17 6.66
C GLY A 81 19.02 0.95 6.74
N PHE A 82 19.95 0.82 5.79
CA PHE A 82 21.18 1.63 5.84
C PHE A 82 20.91 3.07 5.44
N THR A 83 21.59 4.02 6.08
CA THR A 83 21.61 5.42 5.70
C THR A 83 22.96 5.79 5.09
N CYS A 84 23.00 6.90 4.37
CA CYS A 84 24.23 7.37 3.73
C CYS A 84 25.32 7.79 4.69
N THR A 85 24.94 8.22 5.88
CA THR A 85 25.87 8.51 6.96
C THR A 85 26.50 7.23 7.49
N THR A 86 25.73 6.16 7.63
CA THR A 86 26.21 4.82 8.04
C THR A 86 27.24 4.26 7.06
N VAL A 87 26.99 4.39 5.75
CA VAL A 87 27.87 3.84 4.68
C VAL A 87 29.20 4.58 4.57
N ARG A 88 29.28 5.88 4.93
CA ARG A 88 30.54 6.65 4.93
C ARG A 88 31.63 6.09 5.86
N SER A 89 31.23 5.30 6.86
CA SER A 89 32.19 4.65 7.78
C SER A 89 32.85 3.39 7.20
N LEU A 90 32.42 2.93 6.02
CA LEU A 90 32.93 1.75 5.34
C LEU A 90 34.02 2.12 4.31
N GLY A 91 34.92 1.18 4.01
CA GLY A 91 35.91 1.38 2.96
C GLY A 91 35.30 1.38 1.56
N LYS A 92 35.84 2.17 0.63
CA LYS A 92 35.33 2.35 -0.75
C LYS A 92 35.03 1.01 -1.48
N ARG A 93 35.91 0.02 -1.35
CA ARG A 93 35.73 -1.33 -1.91
C ARG A 93 34.52 -2.07 -1.31
N GLN A 94 34.31 -1.95 0.00
CA GLN A 94 33.18 -2.58 0.68
C GLN A 94 31.86 -1.94 0.26
N ILE A 95 31.83 -0.60 0.17
CA ILE A 95 30.67 0.16 -0.33
C ILE A 95 30.31 -0.31 -1.74
N LYS A 96 31.28 -0.39 -2.64
CA LYS A 96 31.06 -0.84 -4.02
C LYS A 96 30.48 -2.26 -4.09
N ASN A 97 31.07 -3.20 -3.37
CA ASN A 97 30.56 -4.57 -3.34
C ASN A 97 29.14 -4.63 -2.77
N LEU A 98 28.84 -3.78 -1.79
CA LEU A 98 27.51 -3.67 -1.19
C LEU A 98 26.46 -3.19 -2.20
N ILE A 99 26.77 -2.11 -2.93
CA ILE A 99 25.86 -1.56 -3.95
C ILE A 99 25.61 -2.59 -5.06
N LYS A 100 26.67 -3.27 -5.52
CA LYS A 100 26.54 -4.34 -6.52
C LYS A 100 25.71 -5.52 -6.00
N ALA A 101 25.84 -5.88 -4.73
CA ALA A 101 25.05 -6.94 -4.11
C ALA A 101 23.55 -6.60 -4.00
N CYS A 102 23.17 -5.31 -4.01
CA CYS A 102 21.77 -4.90 -4.10
C CYS A 102 21.14 -5.17 -5.46
N ARG A 103 21.93 -5.50 -6.49
CA ARG A 103 21.40 -5.81 -7.81
C ARG A 103 20.71 -7.17 -7.76
N ARG A 104 19.38 -7.13 -7.64
CA ARG A 104 18.46 -8.28 -7.70
C ARG A 104 17.27 -7.91 -8.59
N LYS A 105 16.64 -8.91 -9.20
CA LYS A 105 15.52 -8.73 -10.15
C LYS A 105 14.28 -9.48 -9.65
N GLY A 106 13.12 -9.13 -10.21
CA GLY A 106 11.85 -9.79 -9.90
C GLY A 106 11.50 -9.74 -8.41
N ALA A 107 10.97 -10.84 -7.88
CA ALA A 107 10.52 -10.96 -6.49
C ALA A 107 11.64 -10.75 -5.45
N ASP A 108 12.91 -10.94 -5.83
CA ASP A 108 14.06 -10.76 -4.95
C ASP A 108 14.63 -9.34 -4.95
N LYS A 109 14.03 -8.42 -5.72
CA LYS A 109 14.46 -7.01 -5.81
C LYS A 109 14.52 -6.38 -4.42
N VAL A 110 15.64 -5.74 -4.10
CA VAL A 110 15.82 -5.05 -2.81
C VAL A 110 15.04 -3.74 -2.85
N PRO A 111 14.06 -3.50 -1.95
CA PRO A 111 13.37 -2.23 -1.88
C PRO A 111 14.35 -1.16 -1.34
N LEU A 112 14.65 -0.18 -2.18
CA LEU A 112 15.53 0.95 -1.87
C LEU A 112 14.71 2.23 -1.92
N VAL A 113 15.09 3.24 -1.13
CA VAL A 113 14.42 4.56 -1.14
C VAL A 113 15.30 5.63 -1.79
N GLU A 114 14.70 6.74 -2.24
CA GLU A 114 15.36 7.83 -2.98
C GLU A 114 16.68 8.31 -2.35
N THR A 115 16.72 8.45 -1.02
CA THR A 115 17.93 8.91 -0.31
C THR A 115 19.07 7.91 -0.36
N GLN A 116 18.76 6.61 -0.33
CA GLN A 116 19.75 5.54 -0.50
C GLN A 116 20.28 5.53 -1.93
N LEU A 117 19.40 5.63 -2.93
CA LEU A 117 19.78 5.57 -4.34
C LEU A 117 20.66 6.73 -4.79
N THR A 118 20.29 7.96 -4.42
CA THR A 118 21.08 9.18 -4.71
C THR A 118 22.50 9.06 -4.17
N CYS A 119 22.61 8.44 -3.02
CA CYS A 119 23.86 8.24 -2.32
C CYS A 119 24.69 7.09 -2.87
N MET A 120 24.07 5.97 -3.22
CA MET A 120 24.71 4.89 -3.96
C MET A 120 25.34 5.46 -5.24
N TYR A 121 24.60 6.25 -6.01
CA TYR A 121 25.12 6.92 -7.21
C TYR A 121 26.34 7.80 -6.89
N ASN A 122 26.24 8.65 -5.86
CA ASN A 122 27.36 9.50 -5.44
C ASN A 122 28.62 8.72 -5.04
N GLN A 123 28.50 7.46 -4.61
CA GLN A 123 29.65 6.60 -4.28
C GLN A 123 30.28 5.94 -5.51
N ILE A 124 29.53 5.77 -6.61
CA ILE A 124 29.99 5.03 -7.80
C ILE A 124 30.24 5.90 -9.02
N LYS A 125 29.78 7.16 -9.04
CA LYS A 125 29.83 8.05 -10.23
C LYS A 125 31.24 8.30 -10.79
N GLU A 126 32.28 8.18 -9.96
CA GLU A 126 33.68 8.36 -10.33
C GLU A 126 34.42 7.03 -10.56
N GLU A 127 33.72 5.90 -10.49
CA GLU A 127 34.32 4.58 -10.69
C GLU A 127 34.52 4.28 -12.19
N SER A 128 35.59 3.54 -12.50
CA SER A 128 35.90 3.13 -13.87
C SER A 128 34.81 2.25 -14.50
N ASP A 129 34.03 1.55 -13.68
CA ASP A 129 32.94 0.68 -14.10
C ASP A 129 31.55 1.32 -13.95
N ALA A 130 31.46 2.64 -13.72
CA ALA A 130 30.19 3.35 -13.59
C ALA A 130 29.26 3.17 -14.82
N THR A 131 29.82 3.02 -16.01
CA THR A 131 29.07 2.77 -17.25
C THR A 131 28.73 1.30 -17.48
N SER A 132 29.20 0.39 -16.62
CA SER A 132 28.79 -1.02 -16.62
C SER A 132 27.46 -1.16 -15.88
N PHE A 133 26.39 -0.64 -16.48
CA PHE A 133 25.05 -0.51 -15.87
C PHE A 133 24.51 -1.83 -15.31
N SER A 134 24.86 -2.94 -15.96
CA SER A 134 24.51 -4.31 -15.55
C SER A 134 25.18 -4.77 -14.24
N LEU A 135 26.06 -3.98 -13.62
CA LEU A 135 26.65 -4.26 -12.31
C LEU A 135 25.86 -3.63 -11.16
N TYR A 136 24.99 -2.66 -11.44
CA TYR A 136 24.32 -1.85 -10.42
C TYR A 136 22.82 -2.10 -10.38
N PRO A 137 22.13 -1.83 -9.24
CA PRO A 137 20.68 -1.96 -9.17
C PRO A 137 19.99 -1.01 -10.17
N PRO A 138 18.94 -1.46 -10.87
CA PRO A 138 18.20 -0.63 -11.84
C PRO A 138 17.77 0.73 -11.28
N ASP A 139 17.30 0.77 -10.03
CA ASP A 139 16.79 2.00 -9.41
C ASP A 139 17.90 3.05 -9.18
N VAL A 140 19.17 2.65 -9.05
CA VAL A 140 20.28 3.61 -8.91
C VAL A 140 20.47 4.38 -10.23
N LEU A 141 20.20 3.74 -11.37
CA LEU A 141 20.35 4.34 -12.70
C LEU A 141 19.41 5.54 -12.89
N LEU A 142 18.28 5.62 -12.18
CA LEU A 142 17.35 6.76 -12.17
C LEU A 142 18.03 8.08 -11.75
N TYR A 143 19.11 7.98 -10.98
CA TYR A 143 19.84 9.13 -10.41
C TYR A 143 21.14 9.44 -11.16
N TYR A 144 21.47 8.68 -12.21
CA TYR A 144 22.64 8.95 -13.03
C TYR A 144 22.54 10.31 -13.70
N ASP A 145 23.69 10.95 -13.87
CA ASP A 145 23.82 12.08 -14.79
C ASP A 145 23.90 11.52 -16.21
N TYR A 146 22.77 11.57 -16.92
CA TYR A 146 22.67 11.03 -18.28
C TYR A 146 23.62 11.73 -19.27
N SER A 147 24.06 12.97 -18.99
CA SER A 147 25.04 13.65 -19.86
C SER A 147 26.38 12.91 -19.93
N LEU A 148 26.67 12.07 -18.94
CA LEU A 148 27.88 11.25 -18.86
C LEU A 148 27.70 9.85 -19.47
N VAL A 149 26.49 9.48 -19.90
CA VAL A 149 26.24 8.19 -20.54
C VAL A 149 26.71 8.24 -22.00
N PRO A 150 27.68 7.39 -22.40
CA PRO A 150 28.16 7.38 -23.78
C PRO A 150 27.04 7.05 -24.76
N ARG A 151 27.02 7.75 -25.89
CA ARG A 151 26.00 7.56 -26.94
C ARG A 151 25.93 6.11 -27.43
N SER A 152 27.08 5.44 -27.55
CA SER A 152 27.18 4.04 -27.99
C SER A 152 26.55 3.04 -27.02
N SER A 153 26.47 3.39 -25.73
CA SER A 153 25.91 2.54 -24.67
C SER A 153 24.56 3.03 -24.14
N CYS A 154 23.98 4.08 -24.72
CA CYS A 154 22.73 4.65 -24.20
C CYS A 154 21.58 3.64 -24.23
N ARG A 155 21.55 2.76 -25.23
CA ARG A 155 20.55 1.70 -25.31
C ARG A 155 20.67 0.71 -24.16
N SER A 156 21.90 0.27 -23.85
CA SER A 156 22.17 -0.61 -22.72
C SER A 156 21.81 0.05 -21.39
N TYR A 157 21.99 1.37 -21.25
CA TYR A 157 21.52 2.11 -20.08
C TYR A 157 20.01 1.98 -19.90
N PHE A 158 19.22 2.24 -20.95
CA PHE A 158 17.76 2.14 -20.86
C PHE A 158 17.25 0.71 -20.69
N GLN A 159 17.90 -0.27 -21.32
CA GLN A 159 17.59 -1.69 -21.12
C GLN A 159 17.78 -2.12 -19.65
N GLU A 160 18.78 -1.58 -18.96
CA GLU A 160 18.98 -1.84 -17.54
C GLU A 160 18.03 -1.02 -16.65
N LEU A 161 17.70 0.20 -17.07
CA LEU A 161 16.72 1.06 -16.40
C LEU A 161 15.27 0.53 -16.52
N ALA A 162 15.00 -0.32 -17.50
CA ALA A 162 13.70 -0.94 -17.76
C ALA A 162 13.10 -1.64 -16.53
N ASP A 163 13.93 -2.16 -15.63
CA ASP A 163 13.51 -2.87 -14.41
C ASP A 163 13.37 -1.94 -13.18
N ALA A 164 13.59 -0.63 -13.35
CA ALA A 164 13.54 0.34 -12.27
C ALA A 164 12.11 0.66 -11.82
N ASP A 165 11.97 1.11 -10.57
CA ASP A 165 10.72 1.64 -10.03
C ASP A 165 10.66 3.17 -10.19
N PHE A 166 9.89 3.63 -11.17
CA PHE A 166 9.74 5.05 -11.47
C PHE A 166 8.83 5.80 -10.48
N SER A 167 8.17 5.10 -9.55
CA SER A 167 7.34 5.70 -8.50
C SER A 167 8.17 6.32 -7.38
N ILE A 168 9.45 5.96 -7.26
CA ILE A 168 10.34 6.31 -6.15
C ILE A 168 10.65 7.81 -5.99
N PHE A 169 10.49 8.59 -7.06
CA PHE A 169 10.82 10.02 -7.03
C PHE A 169 9.94 10.78 -6.06
N SER A 170 10.57 11.55 -5.18
CA SER A 170 9.86 12.54 -4.37
C SER A 170 9.23 13.62 -5.25
N PRO A 171 8.26 14.40 -4.73
CA PRO A 171 7.69 15.53 -5.46
C PRO A 171 8.75 16.49 -6.01
N ALA A 172 9.84 16.70 -5.26
CA ALA A 172 10.96 17.55 -5.65
C ALA A 172 11.75 17.01 -6.85
N LEU A 173 11.83 15.69 -7.02
CA LEU A 173 12.56 15.04 -8.11
C LEU A 173 11.65 14.48 -9.22
N SER A 174 10.35 14.76 -9.16
CA SER A 174 9.35 14.32 -10.13
C SER A 174 9.69 14.68 -11.58
N TYR A 175 10.37 15.82 -11.80
CA TYR A 175 10.84 16.27 -13.11
C TYR A 175 11.79 15.28 -13.81
N LYS A 176 12.46 14.39 -13.05
CA LYS A 176 13.35 13.37 -13.60
C LYS A 176 12.62 12.39 -14.52
N ARG A 177 11.33 12.14 -14.30
CA ARG A 177 10.52 11.26 -15.16
C ARG A 177 10.52 11.75 -16.61
N SER A 178 10.11 13.00 -16.82
CA SER A 178 10.08 13.62 -18.14
C SER A 178 11.49 13.76 -18.74
N ALA A 179 12.50 14.09 -17.93
CA ALA A 179 13.88 14.16 -18.41
C ALA A 179 14.42 12.81 -18.89
N LEU A 180 14.19 11.73 -18.13
CA LEU A 180 14.59 10.37 -18.50
C LEU A 180 13.90 9.91 -19.78
N PHE A 181 12.60 10.16 -19.91
CA PHE A 181 11.88 9.80 -21.12
C PHE A 181 12.38 10.60 -22.34
N ASN A 182 12.64 11.89 -22.19
CA ASN A 182 13.26 12.70 -23.26
C ASN A 182 14.63 12.16 -23.69
N ASN A 183 15.45 11.74 -22.73
CA ASN A 183 16.74 11.10 -23.00
C ASN A 183 16.58 9.76 -23.72
N ALA A 184 15.58 8.96 -23.35
CA ALA A 184 15.25 7.69 -24.01
C ALA A 184 14.82 7.93 -25.46
N ARG A 185 13.95 8.92 -25.70
CA ARG A 185 13.54 9.31 -27.06
C ARG A 185 14.73 9.68 -27.93
N ASN A 186 15.62 10.53 -27.41
CA ASN A 186 16.84 10.92 -28.10
C ASN A 186 17.77 9.72 -28.35
N CYS A 187 17.91 8.79 -27.40
CA CYS A 187 18.73 7.59 -27.54
C CYS A 187 18.20 6.65 -28.63
N LEU A 188 16.90 6.36 -28.58
CA LEU A 188 16.23 5.35 -29.39
C LEU A 188 15.73 5.88 -30.73
N GLY A 189 15.85 7.20 -30.99
CA GLY A 189 15.40 7.82 -32.23
C GLY A 189 13.88 7.93 -32.33
N ILE A 190 13.17 8.02 -31.18
CA ILE A 190 11.72 8.13 -31.13
C ILE A 190 11.33 9.58 -31.43
N THR A 191 10.73 9.81 -32.59
CA THR A 191 10.30 11.14 -33.05
C THR A 191 8.78 11.33 -33.04
N SER A 192 8.03 10.24 -32.99
CA SER A 192 6.55 10.23 -32.95
C SER A 192 6.04 9.73 -31.59
N THR A 193 4.72 9.72 -31.43
CA THR A 193 4.04 9.12 -30.28
C THR A 193 3.84 7.60 -30.43
N SER A 194 4.26 6.99 -31.54
CA SER A 194 4.10 5.56 -31.77
C SER A 194 5.41 4.83 -31.40
N LEU A 195 5.35 3.97 -30.39
CA LEU A 195 6.49 3.13 -30.00
C LEU A 195 6.41 1.78 -30.70
N THR A 196 7.51 1.37 -31.31
CA THR A 196 7.65 0.01 -31.85
C THR A 196 7.76 -1.01 -30.73
N GLU A 197 7.59 -2.30 -31.04
CA GLU A 197 7.84 -3.38 -30.09
C GLU A 197 9.23 -3.29 -29.46
N ASP A 198 10.25 -2.97 -30.28
CA ASP A 198 11.62 -2.77 -29.83
C ASP A 198 11.75 -1.61 -28.83
N ASN A 199 11.08 -0.49 -29.08
CA ASN A 199 11.08 0.64 -28.17
C ASN A 199 10.43 0.26 -26.83
N VAL A 200 9.27 -0.40 -26.86
CA VAL A 200 8.56 -0.86 -25.66
C VAL A 200 9.45 -1.80 -24.84
N SER A 201 10.13 -2.75 -25.49
CA SER A 201 11.02 -3.69 -24.82
C SER A 201 12.20 -3.02 -24.11
N VAL A 202 12.76 -1.96 -24.70
CA VAL A 202 13.87 -1.21 -24.07
C VAL A 202 13.39 -0.30 -22.96
N LEU A 203 12.20 0.28 -23.07
CA LEU A 203 11.65 1.19 -22.08
C LEU A 203 11.18 0.45 -20.81
N GLY A 204 10.62 -0.75 -20.95
CA GLY A 204 10.14 -1.56 -19.82
C GLY A 204 9.21 -0.80 -18.89
N ASN A 205 9.52 -0.78 -17.59
CA ASN A 205 8.74 -0.06 -16.58
C ASN A 205 8.72 1.47 -16.76
N MET A 206 9.56 2.04 -17.64
CA MET A 206 9.40 3.44 -18.04
C MET A 206 8.04 3.68 -18.72
N CYS A 207 7.40 2.63 -19.26
CA CYS A 207 6.03 2.70 -19.77
C CYS A 207 5.03 3.25 -18.75
N CYS A 208 5.27 3.06 -17.45
CA CYS A 208 4.40 3.56 -16.37
C CYS A 208 4.36 5.09 -16.25
N ILE A 209 5.34 5.80 -16.82
CA ILE A 209 5.38 7.28 -16.79
C ILE A 209 5.04 7.91 -18.14
N LEU A 210 4.60 7.11 -19.12
CA LEU A 210 4.23 7.62 -20.44
C LEU A 210 2.85 8.26 -20.41
N ASP A 211 2.70 9.33 -21.19
CA ASP A 211 1.39 9.91 -21.47
C ASP A 211 0.51 8.94 -22.26
N GLY A 212 -0.81 9.06 -22.08
CA GLY A 212 -1.79 8.21 -22.78
C GLY A 212 -1.65 8.22 -24.30
N SER A 213 -1.20 9.33 -24.90
CA SER A 213 -0.95 9.42 -26.34
C SER A 213 0.16 8.49 -26.83
N TYR A 214 1.20 8.23 -26.03
CA TYR A 214 2.21 7.25 -26.37
C TYR A 214 1.63 5.84 -26.23
N ILE A 215 0.92 5.57 -25.14
CA ILE A 215 0.32 4.25 -24.90
C ILE A 215 -0.61 3.87 -26.05
N GLN A 216 -1.57 4.74 -26.39
CA GLN A 216 -2.60 4.47 -27.39
C GLN A 216 -2.05 4.16 -28.79
N ASN A 217 -0.94 4.80 -29.19
CA ASN A 217 -0.38 4.68 -30.54
C ASN A 217 0.75 3.65 -30.63
N SER A 218 1.09 2.97 -29.54
CA SER A 218 2.23 2.05 -29.46
C SER A 218 1.86 0.62 -29.81
N HIS A 219 2.88 -0.19 -30.04
CA HIS A 219 2.73 -1.62 -30.23
C HIS A 219 2.01 -2.29 -29.04
N PRO A 220 1.12 -3.28 -29.27
CA PRO A 220 0.32 -3.90 -28.21
C PRO A 220 1.09 -4.54 -27.05
N SER A 221 2.37 -4.86 -27.25
CA SER A 221 3.26 -5.36 -26.19
C SER A 221 3.44 -4.37 -25.03
N ILE A 222 3.05 -3.09 -25.20
CA ILE A 222 3.03 -2.11 -24.12
C ILE A 222 2.08 -2.50 -22.99
N LEU A 223 1.01 -3.25 -23.29
CA LEU A 223 0.07 -3.76 -22.29
C LEU A 223 0.78 -4.65 -21.27
N GLU A 224 1.76 -5.45 -21.70
CA GLU A 224 2.54 -6.31 -20.79
C GLU A 224 3.40 -5.49 -19.83
N GLN A 225 3.94 -4.35 -20.29
CA GLN A 225 4.73 -3.47 -19.44
C GLN A 225 3.85 -2.73 -18.43
N LEU A 226 2.64 -2.34 -18.85
CA LEU A 226 1.71 -1.60 -18.00
C LEU A 226 1.17 -2.44 -16.83
N LYS A 227 1.21 -3.77 -16.90
CA LYS A 227 0.85 -4.66 -15.78
C LYS A 227 1.76 -4.50 -14.57
N ASN A 228 2.99 -4.03 -14.79
CA ASN A 228 3.97 -3.81 -13.73
C ASN A 228 3.80 -2.44 -13.06
N CYS A 229 2.91 -1.58 -13.55
CA CYS A 229 2.70 -0.25 -13.00
C CYS A 229 1.91 -0.31 -11.69
N PRO A 230 2.35 0.39 -10.62
CA PRO A 230 1.62 0.43 -9.37
C PRO A 230 0.21 1.02 -9.50
N ASP A 231 0.06 2.00 -10.39
CA ASP A 231 -1.17 2.71 -10.68
C ASP A 231 -1.12 3.28 -12.10
N LEU A 232 -2.29 3.55 -12.69
CA LEU A 232 -2.45 4.20 -13.99
C LEU A 232 -3.23 5.50 -13.83
N THR A 233 -2.77 6.56 -14.49
CA THR A 233 -3.54 7.81 -14.54
C THR A 233 -4.78 7.64 -15.42
N VAL A 234 -5.80 8.48 -15.21
CA VAL A 234 -7.03 8.50 -16.03
C VAL A 234 -6.74 8.54 -17.54
N GLY A 235 -5.74 9.30 -17.96
CA GLY A 235 -5.33 9.37 -19.37
C GLY A 235 -4.65 8.10 -19.88
N GLN A 236 -3.89 7.40 -19.03
CA GLN A 236 -3.30 6.10 -19.37
C GLN A 236 -4.37 5.02 -19.44
N SER A 237 -5.31 4.97 -18.49
CA SER A 237 -6.44 4.04 -18.49
C SER A 237 -7.29 4.15 -19.76
N ALA A 238 -7.63 5.37 -20.18
CA ALA A 238 -8.38 5.61 -21.42
C ALA A 238 -7.61 5.16 -22.69
N ALA A 239 -6.29 5.32 -22.69
CA ALA A 239 -5.44 4.85 -23.78
C ALA A 239 -5.37 3.32 -23.84
N VAL A 240 -5.29 2.65 -22.69
CA VAL A 240 -5.34 1.19 -22.57
C VAL A 240 -6.69 0.65 -23.03
N GLU A 241 -7.79 1.29 -22.64
CA GLU A 241 -9.13 0.96 -23.13
C GLU A 241 -9.20 1.06 -24.66
N THR A 242 -8.66 2.13 -25.24
CA THR A 242 -8.65 2.31 -26.69
C THR A 242 -7.84 1.22 -27.41
N LEU A 243 -6.70 0.82 -26.84
CA LEU A 243 -5.89 -0.29 -27.37
C LEU A 243 -6.67 -1.62 -27.32
N LEU A 244 -7.36 -1.91 -26.23
CA LEU A 244 -8.04 -3.20 -26.06
C LEU A 244 -9.33 -3.30 -26.88
N THR A 245 -10.05 -2.19 -27.04
CA THR A 245 -11.31 -2.14 -27.80
C THR A 245 -11.12 -2.19 -29.31
N ASN A 246 -9.97 -1.75 -29.83
CA ASN A 246 -9.71 -1.78 -31.28
C ASN A 246 -9.47 -3.20 -31.84
N GLY A 247 -9.33 -4.21 -30.97
CA GLY A 247 -9.17 -5.63 -31.35
C GLY A 247 -7.78 -6.03 -31.86
N ASN A 248 -6.85 -5.08 -32.05
CA ASN A 248 -5.50 -5.32 -32.54
C ASN A 248 -4.53 -5.63 -31.39
N THR A 249 -4.95 -6.51 -30.48
CA THR A 249 -4.11 -6.97 -29.36
C THR A 249 -4.10 -8.50 -29.31
N PRO A 250 -3.13 -9.12 -28.64
CA PRO A 250 -3.14 -10.57 -28.42
C PRO A 250 -4.40 -11.09 -27.71
N TYR A 251 -5.15 -10.20 -27.06
CA TYR A 251 -6.39 -10.52 -26.34
C TYR A 251 -7.63 -10.58 -27.24
N GLY A 252 -7.53 -10.11 -28.49
CA GLY A 252 -8.65 -10.06 -29.42
C GLY A 252 -9.76 -9.08 -28.98
N LEU A 253 -10.94 -9.19 -29.62
CA LEU A 253 -12.08 -8.33 -29.34
C LEU A 253 -12.69 -8.65 -27.97
N SER A 254 -13.18 -7.61 -27.27
CA SER A 254 -13.77 -7.75 -25.93
C SER A 254 -14.97 -8.70 -25.87
N SER A 255 -15.69 -8.88 -26.98
CA SER A 255 -16.80 -9.84 -27.09
C SER A 255 -16.36 -11.31 -27.03
N THR A 256 -15.08 -11.62 -27.26
CA THR A 256 -14.55 -13.00 -27.23
C THR A 256 -13.77 -13.31 -25.95
N TRP A 257 -13.72 -12.37 -25.00
CA TRP A 257 -12.91 -12.53 -23.80
C TRP A 257 -13.49 -13.58 -22.86
N THR A 258 -12.60 -14.43 -22.35
CA THR A 258 -12.92 -15.47 -21.38
C THR A 258 -12.44 -15.06 -19.99
N GLU A 259 -12.78 -15.84 -18.96
CA GLU A 259 -12.20 -15.68 -17.63
C GLU A 259 -10.66 -15.67 -17.69
N GLN A 260 -10.05 -16.52 -18.52
CA GLN A 260 -8.59 -16.57 -18.68
C GLN A 260 -8.01 -15.27 -19.26
N THR A 261 -8.68 -14.68 -20.26
CA THR A 261 -8.26 -13.39 -20.85
C THR A 261 -8.21 -12.29 -19.78
N LEU A 262 -9.19 -12.27 -18.88
CA LEU A 262 -9.24 -11.31 -17.77
C LEU A 262 -8.15 -11.56 -16.72
N LYS A 263 -7.79 -12.84 -16.48
CA LYS A 263 -6.64 -13.21 -15.62
C LYS A 263 -5.32 -12.74 -16.22
N ASP A 264 -5.14 -12.95 -17.51
CA ASP A 264 -3.92 -12.60 -18.22
C ASP A 264 -3.71 -11.07 -18.25
N LEU A 265 -4.78 -10.29 -18.37
CA LEU A 265 -4.75 -8.82 -18.28
C LEU A 265 -4.35 -8.31 -16.86
N GLY A 266 -4.54 -9.11 -15.82
CA GLY A 266 -4.10 -8.80 -14.46
C GLY A 266 -4.74 -7.53 -13.89
N MET A 267 -3.93 -6.66 -13.27
CA MET A 267 -4.42 -5.41 -12.66
C MET A 267 -4.96 -4.41 -13.69
N ILE A 268 -4.58 -4.51 -14.96
CA ILE A 268 -5.12 -3.65 -16.02
C ILE A 268 -6.64 -3.84 -16.18
N THR A 269 -7.14 -5.05 -15.92
CA THR A 269 -8.58 -5.34 -15.97
C THR A 269 -9.40 -4.44 -15.04
N PHE A 270 -8.80 -3.95 -13.94
CA PHE A 270 -9.45 -3.02 -13.02
C PHE A 270 -9.84 -1.70 -13.69
N GLU A 271 -8.99 -1.16 -14.56
CA GLU A 271 -9.24 0.11 -15.25
C GLU A 271 -10.33 0.00 -16.34
N LEU A 272 -10.78 -1.23 -16.64
CA LEU A 272 -11.61 -1.53 -17.80
C LEU A 272 -12.99 -2.09 -17.45
N ILE A 273 -13.35 -2.09 -16.17
CA ILE A 273 -14.63 -2.63 -15.67
C ILE A 273 -15.84 -2.00 -16.38
N ASN A 274 -15.73 -0.72 -16.73
CA ASN A 274 -16.81 0.04 -17.39
C ASN A 274 -16.96 -0.26 -18.88
N VAL A 275 -15.94 -0.85 -19.50
CA VAL A 275 -15.87 -1.07 -20.95
C VAL A 275 -16.59 -2.34 -21.36
N PHE A 276 -16.76 -3.30 -20.42
CA PHE A 276 -17.21 -4.64 -20.77
C PHE A 276 -18.58 -4.98 -20.18
N SER A 277 -19.52 -5.31 -21.07
CA SER A 277 -20.83 -5.89 -20.73
C SER A 277 -20.70 -7.39 -20.47
N LEU A 278 -20.01 -7.75 -19.38
CA LEU A 278 -19.81 -9.14 -18.97
C LEU A 278 -20.78 -9.50 -17.83
N GLN A 279 -22.08 -9.60 -18.10
CA GLN A 279 -23.07 -9.89 -17.04
C GLN A 279 -22.79 -11.23 -16.33
N ASP A 280 -22.41 -12.28 -17.06
CA ASP A 280 -22.12 -13.60 -16.47
C ASP A 280 -20.66 -13.78 -16.01
N THR A 281 -19.73 -13.07 -16.63
CA THR A 281 -18.27 -13.21 -16.39
C THR A 281 -17.76 -12.33 -15.25
N LYS A 282 -18.51 -11.27 -14.86
CA LYS A 282 -18.15 -10.35 -13.77
C LYS A 282 -18.06 -11.04 -12.41
N GLY A 283 -18.99 -11.93 -12.08
CA GLY A 283 -19.04 -12.62 -10.79
C GLY A 283 -17.83 -13.53 -10.56
N ASN A 284 -17.52 -14.39 -11.53
CA ASN A 284 -16.38 -15.31 -11.44
C ASN A 284 -15.03 -14.58 -11.51
N PHE A 285 -14.92 -13.56 -12.36
CA PHE A 285 -13.71 -12.73 -12.43
C PHE A 285 -13.44 -12.01 -11.11
N LEU A 286 -14.47 -11.44 -10.48
CA LEU A 286 -14.34 -10.81 -9.19
C LEU A 286 -14.00 -11.81 -8.07
N LYS A 287 -14.59 -13.02 -8.06
CA LYS A 287 -14.21 -14.10 -7.12
C LYS A 287 -12.72 -14.42 -7.26
N TYR A 288 -12.24 -14.54 -8.48
CA TYR A 288 -10.82 -14.72 -8.75
C TYR A 288 -9.99 -13.52 -8.25
N PHE A 289 -10.39 -12.30 -8.57
CA PHE A 289 -9.64 -11.09 -8.23
C PHE A 289 -9.54 -10.88 -6.71
N LEU A 290 -10.63 -11.11 -5.97
CA LEU A 290 -10.66 -11.02 -4.51
C LEU A 290 -9.82 -12.10 -3.82
N ASN A 291 -9.68 -13.28 -4.42
CA ASN A 291 -8.92 -14.40 -3.85
C ASN A 291 -7.42 -14.36 -4.20
N VAL A 292 -7.05 -13.91 -5.41
CA VAL A 292 -5.67 -14.04 -5.92
C VAL A 292 -4.82 -12.81 -5.64
N PHE A 293 -5.41 -11.62 -5.51
CA PHE A 293 -4.67 -10.39 -5.28
C PHE A 293 -4.83 -9.87 -3.85
N GLY A 294 -4.36 -10.68 -2.87
CA GLY A 294 -4.31 -10.30 -1.45
C GLY A 294 -3.51 -9.03 -1.12
N GLY A 295 -2.85 -8.41 -2.11
CA GLY A 295 -2.16 -7.13 -2.04
C GLY A 295 -2.95 -5.90 -2.51
N VAL A 296 -4.21 -6.05 -2.93
CA VAL A 296 -5.05 -4.91 -3.37
C VAL A 296 -5.54 -4.14 -2.15
N SER A 297 -5.33 -2.82 -2.15
CA SER A 297 -5.77 -1.92 -1.08
C SER A 297 -7.29 -1.94 -0.89
N ARG A 298 -7.78 -1.58 0.30
CA ARG A 298 -9.22 -1.51 0.59
C ARG A 298 -9.93 -0.54 -0.35
N GLU A 299 -9.28 0.58 -0.67
CA GLU A 299 -9.74 1.62 -1.59
C GLU A 299 -9.92 1.08 -3.01
N GLN A 300 -8.94 0.32 -3.52
CA GLN A 300 -9.03 -0.32 -4.83
C GLN A 300 -10.16 -1.36 -4.87
N ARG A 301 -10.32 -2.18 -3.82
CA ARG A 301 -11.46 -3.12 -3.72
C ARG A 301 -12.79 -2.38 -3.73
N LYS A 302 -12.89 -1.27 -3.01
CA LYS A 302 -14.09 -0.42 -2.95
C LYS A 302 -14.44 0.15 -4.32
N GLN A 303 -13.45 0.66 -5.04
CA GLN A 303 -13.66 1.20 -6.38
C GLN A 303 -14.07 0.10 -7.38
N LEU A 304 -13.43 -1.08 -7.33
CA LEU A 304 -13.81 -2.25 -8.14
C LEU A 304 -15.26 -2.66 -7.90
N LYS A 305 -15.65 -2.75 -6.61
CA LYS A 305 -17.02 -3.11 -6.20
C LYS A 305 -18.05 -2.13 -6.76
N LYS A 306 -17.75 -0.84 -6.67
CA LYS A 306 -18.60 0.24 -7.18
C LYS A 306 -18.77 0.18 -8.70
N GLU A 307 -17.68 0.12 -9.46
CA GLU A 307 -17.73 0.11 -10.94
C GLU A 307 -18.44 -1.15 -11.47
N ILE A 308 -18.17 -2.33 -10.89
CA ILE A 308 -18.86 -3.57 -11.27
C ILE A 308 -20.37 -3.41 -11.07
N ARG A 309 -20.83 -2.85 -9.95
CA ARG A 309 -22.26 -2.64 -9.71
C ARG A 309 -22.88 -1.64 -10.67
N GLN A 310 -22.20 -0.52 -10.96
CA GLN A 310 -22.67 0.45 -11.96
C GLN A 310 -22.86 -0.21 -13.33
N SER A 311 -21.97 -1.13 -13.67
CA SER A 311 -22.02 -1.88 -14.93
C SER A 311 -23.01 -3.06 -14.95
N ILE A 312 -23.49 -3.51 -13.78
CA ILE A 312 -24.53 -4.57 -13.64
C ILE A 312 -25.92 -3.96 -13.55
N LYS A 313 -26.04 -2.64 -13.33
CA LYS A 313 -27.28 -1.91 -13.10
C LYS A 313 -28.31 -2.20 -14.21
N SER A 314 -29.11 -3.24 -14.03
CA SER A 314 -30.38 -3.40 -14.70
C SER A 314 -31.31 -2.36 -14.11
N ASP A 315 -32.03 -1.65 -14.96
CA ASP A 315 -33.11 -0.71 -14.60
C ASP A 315 -34.31 -1.38 -13.90
N SER A 316 -34.12 -2.55 -13.27
CA SER A 316 -35.19 -3.33 -12.67
C SER A 316 -35.56 -2.79 -11.27
N GLU A 317 -36.53 -1.88 -11.33
CA GLU A 317 -37.72 -1.71 -10.48
C GLU A 317 -37.56 -1.58 -8.96
N GLN A 318 -38.18 -0.50 -8.47
CA GLN A 318 -38.53 -0.22 -7.07
C GLN A 318 -39.52 -1.27 -6.52
N THR A 319 -39.07 -2.52 -6.41
CA THR A 319 -39.80 -3.55 -5.69
C THR A 319 -39.53 -3.38 -4.20
N ALA A 320 -40.61 -3.23 -3.43
CA ALA A 320 -40.55 -3.10 -1.97
C ALA A 320 -40.26 -4.44 -1.26
N GLU A 321 -40.32 -5.56 -1.99
CA GLU A 321 -40.16 -6.91 -1.46
C GLU A 321 -38.77 -7.49 -1.76
N CYS A 322 -38.33 -8.42 -0.91
CA CYS A 322 -37.11 -9.19 -1.12
C CYS A 322 -37.36 -10.30 -2.14
N THR A 323 -36.77 -10.20 -3.33
CA THR A 323 -36.92 -11.17 -4.43
C THR A 323 -35.65 -11.96 -4.70
N VAL A 324 -34.48 -11.42 -4.34
CA VAL A 324 -33.17 -12.10 -4.51
C VAL A 324 -32.99 -13.25 -3.51
N GLY A 325 -33.63 -13.16 -2.35
CA GLY A 325 -33.54 -14.14 -1.27
C GLY A 325 -32.92 -13.55 0.00
N ILE A 326 -33.34 -14.05 1.17
CA ILE A 326 -32.94 -13.48 2.46
C ILE A 326 -31.43 -13.59 2.67
N ILE A 327 -30.82 -12.49 3.13
CA ILE A 327 -29.39 -12.45 3.45
C ILE A 327 -29.16 -13.21 4.75
N THR A 328 -28.31 -14.24 4.68
CA THR A 328 -27.91 -15.09 5.81
C THR A 328 -26.40 -15.02 6.04
N GLN A 329 -25.91 -15.62 7.13
CA GLN A 329 -24.46 -15.77 7.36
C GLN A 329 -23.75 -16.48 6.20
N VAL A 330 -24.39 -17.45 5.54
CA VAL A 330 -23.83 -18.15 4.36
C VAL A 330 -23.66 -17.17 3.20
N THR A 331 -24.68 -16.36 2.93
CA THR A 331 -24.63 -15.29 1.93
C THR A 331 -23.53 -14.29 2.23
N ILE A 332 -23.39 -13.86 3.51
CA ILE A 332 -22.36 -12.92 3.95
C ILE A 332 -20.96 -13.53 3.84
N SER A 333 -20.83 -14.85 3.98
CA SER A 333 -19.55 -15.55 3.88
C SER A 333 -19.02 -15.64 2.44
N ASP A 334 -19.88 -15.51 1.43
CA ASP A 334 -19.43 -15.47 0.03
C ASP A 334 -18.47 -14.28 -0.19
N PRO A 335 -17.29 -14.47 -0.81
CA PRO A 335 -16.38 -13.38 -1.17
C PRO A 335 -17.04 -12.27 -2.02
N THR A 336 -18.07 -12.58 -2.81
CA THR A 336 -18.82 -11.61 -3.62
C THR A 336 -20.06 -11.06 -2.94
N PHE A 337 -20.18 -11.16 -1.62
CA PHE A 337 -21.18 -10.37 -0.92
C PHE A 337 -20.80 -8.86 -0.98
N PRO A 338 -21.74 -7.92 -1.21
CA PRO A 338 -23.19 -8.05 -1.45
C PRO A 338 -23.61 -7.90 -2.93
N PHE A 339 -22.81 -8.37 -3.90
CA PHE A 339 -23.02 -8.04 -5.32
C PHE A 339 -24.35 -8.46 -5.91
N ASP A 340 -24.90 -9.59 -5.46
CA ASP A 340 -26.20 -10.08 -5.92
C ASP A 340 -27.37 -9.20 -5.46
N TYR A 341 -27.11 -8.25 -4.56
CA TYR A 341 -28.08 -7.35 -3.97
C TYR A 341 -27.82 -5.90 -4.40
N ASN A 342 -28.69 -5.36 -5.24
CA ASN A 342 -28.76 -3.91 -5.43
C ASN A 342 -29.16 -3.20 -4.11
N ILE A 343 -29.05 -1.87 -4.04
CA ILE A 343 -29.31 -1.11 -2.80
C ILE A 343 -30.69 -1.43 -2.19
N ASN A 344 -31.73 -1.53 -3.02
CA ASN A 344 -33.09 -1.81 -2.54
C ASN A 344 -33.23 -3.25 -2.05
N GLN A 345 -32.75 -4.23 -2.83
CA GLN A 345 -32.78 -5.64 -2.46
C GLN A 345 -31.92 -5.90 -1.22
N PHE A 346 -30.78 -5.23 -1.07
CA PHE A 346 -29.97 -5.28 0.14
C PHE A 346 -30.75 -4.79 1.35
N ASN A 347 -31.47 -3.67 1.24
CA ASN A 347 -32.32 -3.20 2.33
C ASN A 347 -33.47 -4.16 2.65
N ASN A 348 -34.15 -4.67 1.63
CA ASN A 348 -35.35 -5.49 1.82
C ASN A 348 -35.01 -6.91 2.30
N CYS A 349 -33.88 -7.47 1.85
CA CYS A 349 -33.46 -8.84 2.17
C CYS A 349 -32.58 -8.96 3.42
N LEU A 350 -32.06 -7.84 3.95
CA LEU A 350 -31.23 -7.82 5.15
C LEU A 350 -32.08 -7.57 6.40
N SER A 351 -32.18 -8.56 7.29
CA SER A 351 -32.91 -8.41 8.55
C SER A 351 -32.06 -7.70 9.63
N VAL A 352 -32.73 -7.13 10.64
CA VAL A 352 -32.05 -6.50 11.79
C VAL A 352 -31.23 -7.52 12.58
N SER A 353 -31.74 -8.74 12.79
CA SER A 353 -31.00 -9.80 13.50
C SER A 353 -29.76 -10.21 12.74
N THR A 354 -29.84 -10.40 11.42
CA THR A 354 -28.68 -10.74 10.59
C THR A 354 -27.59 -9.68 10.72
N VAL A 355 -27.95 -8.38 10.73
CA VAL A 355 -26.96 -7.31 10.92
C VAL A 355 -26.29 -7.39 12.28
N LYS A 356 -27.05 -7.59 13.36
CA LYS A 356 -26.50 -7.69 14.73
C LYS A 356 -25.54 -8.88 14.87
N ASP A 357 -25.91 -10.02 14.30
CA ASP A 357 -25.14 -11.26 14.45
C ASP A 357 -23.90 -11.31 13.54
N ASN A 358 -23.83 -10.48 12.50
CA ASN A 358 -22.81 -10.57 11.45
C ASN A 358 -22.20 -9.20 11.09
N LEU A 359 -22.24 -8.22 11.99
CA LEU A 359 -21.85 -6.83 11.70
C LEU A 359 -20.41 -6.72 11.17
N ASP A 360 -19.47 -7.42 11.80
CA ASP A 360 -18.06 -7.42 11.38
C ASP A 360 -17.91 -7.98 9.96
N GLY A 361 -18.51 -9.14 9.68
CA GLY A 361 -18.45 -9.76 8.34
C GLY A 361 -19.14 -8.93 7.26
N ILE A 362 -20.20 -8.20 7.61
CA ILE A 362 -20.85 -7.26 6.69
C ILE A 362 -19.96 -6.05 6.44
N THR A 363 -19.45 -5.39 7.48
CA THR A 363 -18.66 -4.14 7.37
C THR A 363 -17.24 -4.37 6.86
N GLU A 364 -16.73 -5.60 6.89
CA GLU A 364 -15.52 -6.01 6.18
C GLU A 364 -15.73 -6.07 4.65
N LYS A 365 -16.94 -6.43 4.21
CA LYS A 365 -17.24 -6.65 2.78
C LYS A 365 -18.02 -5.51 2.13
N VAL A 366 -18.65 -4.65 2.91
CA VAL A 366 -19.48 -3.54 2.46
C VAL A 366 -18.80 -2.22 2.79
N ASP A 367 -18.36 -1.48 1.77
CA ASP A 367 -17.62 -0.22 1.94
C ASP A 367 -18.29 0.99 1.27
N GLU A 368 -19.42 0.77 0.58
CA GLU A 368 -20.19 1.80 -0.13
C GLU A 368 -21.13 2.55 0.80
N VAL A 369 -21.27 3.86 0.58
CA VAL A 369 -21.97 4.77 1.50
C VAL A 369 -23.43 4.38 1.67
N GLU A 370 -24.09 4.02 0.56
CA GLU A 370 -25.51 3.69 0.53
C GLU A 370 -25.81 2.39 1.30
N TYR A 371 -24.97 1.37 1.12
CA TYR A 371 -25.11 0.09 1.82
C TYR A 371 -24.77 0.22 3.30
N LEU A 372 -23.66 0.88 3.63
CA LEU A 372 -23.29 1.16 5.02
C LEU A 372 -24.37 1.97 5.74
N ARG A 373 -25.07 2.87 5.02
CA ARG A 373 -26.18 3.64 5.59
C ARG A 373 -27.37 2.75 5.91
N ILE A 374 -27.68 1.75 5.08
CA ILE A 374 -28.70 0.73 5.37
C ILE A 374 -28.29 -0.09 6.60
N VAL A 375 -27.03 -0.51 6.69
CA VAL A 375 -26.50 -1.25 7.85
C VAL A 375 -26.67 -0.42 9.13
N LEU A 376 -26.25 0.85 9.11
CA LEU A 376 -26.40 1.77 10.24
C LEU A 376 -27.88 1.99 10.60
N GLN A 377 -28.75 2.19 9.60
CA GLN A 377 -30.20 2.37 9.80
C GLN A 377 -30.90 1.14 10.38
N LYS A 378 -30.40 -0.07 10.14
CA LYS A 378 -30.95 -1.30 10.75
C LYS A 378 -30.50 -1.49 12.19
N LEU A 379 -29.44 -0.81 12.61
CA LEU A 379 -28.90 -0.87 13.96
C LEU A 379 -29.54 0.17 14.91
N GLN A 380 -30.80 0.59 14.72
CA GLN A 380 -31.45 1.75 15.37
C GLN A 380 -31.23 1.93 16.90
N ASP A 381 -30.90 0.88 17.64
CA ASP A 381 -30.44 0.92 19.05
C ASP A 381 -28.92 0.68 19.22
N VAL A 382 -28.05 1.42 18.51
CA VAL A 382 -26.58 1.24 18.61
C VAL A 382 -25.97 1.75 19.93
N LYS A 383 -26.77 2.28 20.88
CA LYS A 383 -26.28 3.09 22.01
C LYS A 383 -25.16 2.41 22.81
N ASP A 384 -25.18 1.09 22.90
CA ASP A 384 -24.24 0.30 23.71
C ASP A 384 -23.19 -0.48 22.90
N GLN A 385 -23.24 -0.42 21.56
CA GLN A 385 -22.37 -1.19 20.66
C GLN A 385 -21.66 -0.35 19.60
N VAL A 386 -21.52 0.96 19.84
CA VAL A 386 -20.85 1.92 18.95
C VAL A 386 -19.46 1.45 18.50
N GLN A 387 -18.73 0.77 19.39
CA GLN A 387 -17.40 0.23 19.10
C GLN A 387 -17.38 -0.86 18.02
N LEU A 388 -18.53 -1.50 17.74
CA LEU A 388 -18.67 -2.55 16.72
C LEU A 388 -19.10 -1.99 15.36
N LEU A 389 -19.43 -0.70 15.26
CA LEU A 389 -19.92 -0.11 14.00
C LEU A 389 -18.91 -0.17 12.86
N SER A 390 -17.61 -0.24 13.17
CA SER A 390 -16.55 -0.35 12.15
C SER A 390 -16.74 0.70 11.04
N ALA A 391 -16.66 0.31 9.76
CA ALA A 391 -16.87 1.17 8.60
C ALA A 391 -18.27 1.83 8.55
N ALA A 392 -19.31 1.22 9.12
CA ALA A 392 -20.65 1.81 9.15
C ALA A 392 -20.72 3.09 9.99
N SER A 393 -19.78 3.30 10.92
CA SER A 393 -19.69 4.57 11.66
C SER A 393 -19.40 5.77 10.76
N ARG A 394 -18.74 5.57 9.60
CA ARG A 394 -18.27 6.65 8.71
C ARG A 394 -19.38 7.33 7.92
N VAL A 395 -20.56 6.72 7.87
CA VAL A 395 -21.74 7.28 7.19
C VAL A 395 -22.76 7.87 8.17
N ALA A 396 -22.44 7.89 9.45
CA ALA A 396 -23.28 8.46 10.50
C ALA A 396 -23.35 9.97 10.39
N THR A 397 -24.55 10.52 10.53
CA THR A 397 -24.75 11.97 10.63
C THR A 397 -24.29 12.48 12.00
N VAL A 398 -24.15 13.81 12.14
CA VAL A 398 -23.88 14.42 13.45
C VAL A 398 -24.95 14.04 14.48
N GLN A 399 -26.21 13.92 14.05
CA GLN A 399 -27.31 13.55 14.94
C GLN A 399 -27.17 12.11 15.45
N ASP A 400 -26.73 11.20 14.58
CA ASP A 400 -26.43 9.82 14.97
C ASP A 400 -25.31 9.80 16.01
N ILE A 401 -24.21 10.51 15.76
CA ILE A 401 -23.07 10.62 16.69
C ILE A 401 -23.52 11.20 18.04
N LEU A 402 -24.39 12.21 18.04
CA LEU A 402 -24.92 12.80 19.27
C LEU A 402 -25.76 11.81 20.09
N SER A 403 -26.35 10.78 19.47
CA SER A 403 -27.09 9.74 20.16
C SER A 403 -26.20 8.65 20.81
N TRP A 404 -24.93 8.55 20.41
CA TRP A 404 -24.02 7.47 20.82
C TRP A 404 -23.40 7.67 22.21
N THR A 405 -23.20 6.59 22.97
CA THR A 405 -22.45 6.65 24.23
C THR A 405 -20.95 6.44 23.98
N ILE A 406 -20.14 7.47 24.18
CA ILE A 406 -18.69 7.45 23.91
C ILE A 406 -17.92 7.68 25.22
N SER A 407 -18.10 6.80 26.21
CA SER A 407 -17.51 7.00 27.54
C SER A 407 -16.16 6.30 27.74
N LYS A 408 -15.87 5.25 26.96
CA LYS A 408 -14.68 4.40 27.09
C LYS A 408 -13.65 4.73 26.01
N ILE A 409 -12.37 4.59 26.35
CA ILE A 409 -11.26 4.78 25.42
C ILE A 409 -11.32 3.79 24.25
N ASP A 410 -11.78 2.56 24.47
CA ASP A 410 -11.93 1.55 23.40
C ASP A 410 -12.95 1.98 22.35
N THR A 411 -14.04 2.64 22.78
CA THR A 411 -15.05 3.20 21.87
C THR A 411 -14.48 4.38 21.08
N LEU A 412 -13.69 5.24 21.74
CA LEU A 412 -12.97 6.32 21.05
C LEU A 412 -11.97 5.74 20.03
N ALA A 413 -11.26 4.67 20.39
CA ALA A 413 -10.30 4.00 19.52
C ALA A 413 -10.93 3.40 18.28
N ALA A 414 -12.03 2.66 18.43
CA ALA A 414 -12.79 2.13 17.31
C ALA A 414 -13.26 3.25 16.36
N LEU A 415 -13.71 4.38 16.90
CA LEU A 415 -14.16 5.52 16.09
C LEU A 415 -13.02 6.30 15.43
N MET A 416 -11.81 6.29 16.00
CA MET A 416 -10.63 6.95 15.43
C MET A 416 -9.80 6.07 14.49
N ASP A 417 -10.09 4.77 14.40
CA ASP A 417 -9.35 3.85 13.55
C ASP A 417 -9.44 4.21 12.06
N SER A 418 -8.32 4.64 11.48
CA SER A 418 -8.22 5.01 10.07
C SER A 418 -8.44 3.83 9.12
N SER A 419 -8.28 2.59 9.60
CA SER A 419 -8.52 1.38 8.78
C SER A 419 -9.97 1.31 8.28
N ASN A 420 -10.92 1.90 9.03
CA ASN A 420 -12.35 1.95 8.71
C ASN A 420 -12.73 3.05 7.71
N GLY A 421 -11.74 3.75 7.13
CA GLY A 421 -11.95 4.88 6.24
C GLY A 421 -11.96 6.23 6.96
N GLY A 422 -11.77 7.31 6.20
CA GLY A 422 -11.83 8.67 6.72
C GLY A 422 -13.26 9.15 7.00
N TRP A 423 -13.40 10.12 7.91
CA TRP A 423 -14.65 10.85 8.11
C TRP A 423 -14.87 11.79 6.92
N ASP A 424 -15.93 11.58 6.12
CA ASP A 424 -16.19 12.36 4.89
C ASP A 424 -16.53 13.83 5.23
N PRO A 425 -15.68 14.81 4.84
CA PRO A 425 -15.91 16.21 5.12
C PRO A 425 -17.21 16.80 4.53
N ARG A 426 -17.81 16.16 3.53
CA ARG A 426 -19.02 16.60 2.82
C ARG A 426 -20.31 16.05 3.43
N LEU A 427 -20.28 14.82 3.96
CA LEU A 427 -21.42 14.21 4.65
C LEU A 427 -21.47 14.61 6.12
N VAL A 428 -20.31 14.82 6.72
CA VAL A 428 -20.16 15.13 8.14
C VAL A 428 -18.87 15.96 8.29
N SER A 429 -19.02 17.28 8.43
CA SER A 429 -17.91 18.25 8.41
C SER A 429 -16.74 17.90 9.35
N LYS A 430 -15.62 18.64 9.26
CA LYS A 430 -14.48 18.60 10.22
C LYS A 430 -14.90 18.57 11.71
N GLN A 431 -16.15 18.91 12.02
CA GLN A 431 -16.82 18.80 13.30
C GLN A 431 -16.99 17.36 13.85
N SER A 432 -17.01 16.31 13.04
CA SER A 432 -17.39 14.94 13.51
C SER A 432 -16.42 14.36 14.51
N THR A 433 -15.12 14.41 14.21
CA THR A 433 -14.07 14.00 15.15
C THR A 433 -14.10 14.87 16.40
N CYS A 434 -14.40 16.17 16.25
CA CYS A 434 -14.60 17.06 17.39
C CYS A 434 -15.80 16.67 18.24
N VAL A 435 -16.94 16.32 17.63
CA VAL A 435 -18.14 15.89 18.36
C VAL A 435 -17.84 14.60 19.12
N ILE A 436 -17.18 13.64 18.48
CA ILE A 436 -16.78 12.36 19.11
C ILE A 436 -15.87 12.61 20.32
N ILE A 437 -14.79 13.38 20.14
CA ILE A 437 -13.85 13.68 21.21
C ILE A 437 -14.52 14.50 22.31
N SER A 438 -15.38 15.47 21.96
CA SER A 438 -16.11 16.29 22.94
C SER A 438 -17.09 15.44 23.76
N LYS A 439 -17.80 14.49 23.14
CA LYS A 439 -18.66 13.55 23.88
C LYS A 439 -17.85 12.70 24.86
N TYR A 440 -16.67 12.25 24.44
CA TYR A 440 -15.77 11.49 25.32
C TYR A 440 -15.30 12.32 26.51
N LEU A 441 -14.88 13.56 26.28
CA LEU A 441 -14.39 14.46 27.33
C LEU A 441 -15.50 15.00 28.25
N ALA A 442 -16.76 15.01 27.79
CA ALA A 442 -17.90 15.41 28.62
C ALA A 442 -18.21 14.40 29.75
N VAL A 443 -17.70 13.17 29.65
CA VAL A 443 -17.85 12.16 30.71
C VAL A 443 -16.85 12.44 31.82
N GLY A 444 -17.34 12.62 33.05
CA GLY A 444 -16.52 12.92 34.22
C GLY A 444 -15.39 11.90 34.41
N GLY A 445 -14.15 12.41 34.53
CA GLY A 445 -12.95 11.60 34.71
C GLY A 445 -12.12 11.37 33.43
N ASN A 446 -12.71 11.59 32.25
CA ASN A 446 -11.99 11.49 30.98
C ASN A 446 -11.11 12.73 30.73
N LYS A 447 -9.92 12.51 30.17
CA LYS A 447 -8.95 13.56 29.86
C LYS A 447 -8.04 13.14 28.70
N LEU A 448 -7.38 14.09 28.05
CA LEU A 448 -6.40 13.82 26.99
C LEU A 448 -5.03 13.43 27.58
N GLY A 449 -4.88 12.16 27.96
CA GLY A 449 -3.62 11.54 28.34
C GLY A 449 -2.89 10.89 27.16
N SER A 450 -1.74 10.26 27.42
CA SER A 450 -0.93 9.62 26.36
C SER A 450 -1.69 8.54 25.59
N ALA A 451 -2.57 7.78 26.25
CA ALA A 451 -3.34 6.73 25.61
C ALA A 451 -4.37 7.32 24.64
N GLU A 452 -5.09 8.35 25.06
CA GLU A 452 -6.09 9.05 24.25
C GLU A 452 -5.44 9.77 23.06
N LEU A 453 -4.27 10.39 23.26
CA LEU A 453 -3.52 11.05 22.19
C LEU A 453 -3.02 10.06 21.14
N ASN A 454 -2.52 8.90 21.56
CA ASN A 454 -2.09 7.84 20.65
C ASN A 454 -3.26 7.30 19.81
N VAL A 455 -4.45 7.21 20.42
CA VAL A 455 -5.68 6.78 19.75
C VAL A 455 -6.19 7.83 18.75
N ILE A 456 -6.26 9.10 19.15
CA ILE A 456 -6.78 10.17 18.30
C ILE A 456 -5.86 10.40 17.11
N GLY A 457 -4.55 10.40 17.34
CA GLY A 457 -3.54 10.64 16.31
C GLY A 457 -3.47 12.09 15.84
N GLY A 458 -2.31 12.45 15.27
CA GLY A 458 -1.98 13.84 14.89
C GLY A 458 -3.02 14.53 14.00
N PRO A 459 -3.50 13.91 12.89
CA PRO A 459 -4.44 14.57 11.99
C PRO A 459 -5.78 14.95 12.63
N ASN A 460 -6.29 14.14 13.57
CA ASN A 460 -7.58 14.39 14.23
C ASN A 460 -7.47 15.43 15.36
N LEU A 461 -6.28 15.59 15.96
CA LEU A 461 -6.02 16.65 16.94
C LEU A 461 -6.13 18.05 16.32
N CYS A 462 -5.75 18.19 15.05
CA CYS A 462 -5.86 19.45 14.31
C CYS A 462 -7.32 19.91 14.09
N SER A 463 -8.30 19.05 14.35
CA SER A 463 -9.71 19.43 14.31
C SER A 463 -10.19 20.10 15.61
N LEU A 464 -9.51 19.86 16.74
CA LEU A 464 -9.94 20.32 18.06
C LEU A 464 -9.82 21.84 18.23
N HIS A 465 -10.72 22.40 19.05
CA HIS A 465 -10.64 23.81 19.44
C HIS A 465 -9.40 24.06 20.31
N ALA A 466 -8.79 25.25 20.17
CA ALA A 466 -7.56 25.63 20.88
C ALA A 466 -7.68 25.48 22.41
N ASP A 467 -8.88 25.71 22.95
CA ASP A 467 -9.11 25.60 24.40
C ASP A 467 -9.03 24.15 24.90
N ILE A 468 -9.47 23.18 24.09
CA ILE A 468 -9.33 21.74 24.42
C ILE A 468 -7.85 21.36 24.32
N ILE A 469 -7.14 21.82 23.28
CA ILE A 469 -5.71 21.54 23.08
C ILE A 469 -4.88 22.06 24.25
N ARG A 470 -5.23 23.24 24.80
CA ARG A 470 -4.56 23.83 25.97
C ARG A 470 -4.68 23.01 27.25
N THR A 471 -5.66 22.10 27.34
CA THR A 471 -5.81 21.21 28.51
C THR A 471 -4.83 20.02 28.50
N ILE A 472 -4.13 19.79 27.40
CA ILE A 472 -3.18 18.67 27.27
C ILE A 472 -1.91 18.99 28.06
N SER A 473 -1.61 18.15 29.05
CA SER A 473 -0.36 18.27 29.82
C SER A 473 0.85 17.92 28.96
N SER A 474 1.96 18.65 29.15
CA SER A 474 3.23 18.36 28.47
C SER A 474 3.75 16.94 28.74
N GLN A 475 3.38 16.34 29.87
CA GLN A 475 3.72 14.95 30.21
C GLN A 475 2.99 13.92 29.34
N SER A 476 1.86 14.28 28.72
CA SER A 476 1.07 13.39 27.88
C SER A 476 1.72 13.11 26.51
N PHE A 477 2.66 13.96 26.06
CA PHE A 477 3.36 13.82 24.78
C PHE A 477 4.65 12.98 24.84
N ARG A 478 4.90 12.30 25.96
CA ARG A 478 6.08 11.44 26.16
C ARG A 478 5.88 10.02 25.67
#